data_AF-A0A6B1AQG3-F1
#
_entry.id   AF-A0A6B1AQG3-F1
#
_cell.length_a   1.000
_cell.length_b   1.000
_cell.length_c   1.000
_cell.angle_alpha   90.00
_cell.angle_beta   90.00
_cell.angle_gamma   90.00
#
_symmetry.space_group_name_H-M   'P 1'
#
loop_
_entity.id
_entity.type
_entity.pdbx_description
1 polymer ?
#
loop_
_entity_poly.entity_id
_entity_poly.type
_entity_poly.pdbx_seq_one_letter_code
_entity_poly.pdbx_strand_id
1 'polypeptide(L)'
;MRTTTRGATPSADGTAMSLDSTKVGPYHRGMATTTIKSTYSLDVESVRTLEALASRWRVSKSEVLRRAIRAVAAEEADTVGGPLDALQRLQASVRDEGVDLDRWAEDVRSERRATRAGDPRA
;
A
#
# COMPACT_ATOMS: atom_id res chain seq x y z
N MET A 1 34.02 -46.26 20.20
CA MET A 1 34.01 -45.16 19.21
C MET A 1 32.63 -44.52 19.25
N ARG A 2 32.60 -43.19 19.44
CA ARG A 2 31.36 -42.38 19.47
C ARG A 2 30.90 -42.13 18.03
N THR A 3 29.60 -42.06 17.80
CA THR A 3 28.95 -40.83 17.30
C THR A 3 27.45 -40.93 17.54
N THR A 4 26.90 -39.79 17.96
CA THR A 4 25.57 -39.57 18.51
C THR A 4 24.63 -39.14 17.37
N THR A 5 23.48 -39.80 17.23
CA THR A 5 22.37 -39.30 16.42
C THR A 5 21.58 -38.28 17.25
N ARG A 6 21.58 -37.01 16.82
CA ARG A 6 20.64 -35.99 17.30
C ARG A 6 20.11 -35.21 16.10
N GLY A 7 19.02 -35.70 15.53
CA GLY A 7 18.19 -34.91 14.61
C GLY A 7 17.37 -33.92 15.43
N ALA A 8 17.80 -32.66 15.41
CA ALA A 8 17.04 -31.54 15.93
C ALA A 8 16.01 -31.11 14.88
N THR A 9 14.76 -30.96 15.30
CA THR A 9 13.71 -30.24 14.57
C THR A 9 14.06 -28.75 14.46
N PRO A 10 13.71 -28.10 13.33
CA PRO A 10 13.42 -26.68 13.34
C PRO A 10 11.90 -26.47 13.21
N SER A 11 11.38 -25.91 14.29
CA SER A 11 10.06 -25.31 14.45
C SER A 11 9.75 -24.38 13.28
N ALA A 12 8.66 -24.64 12.54
CA ALA A 12 8.10 -23.71 11.58
C ALA A 12 7.28 -22.67 12.34
N ASP A 13 7.97 -21.70 12.93
CA ASP A 13 7.36 -20.48 13.43
C ASP A 13 8.11 -19.30 12.83
N GLY A 14 7.42 -18.58 11.97
CA GLY A 14 8.01 -17.63 11.03
C GLY A 14 6.95 -16.69 10.52
N THR A 15 6.30 -15.99 11.45
CA THR A 15 5.60 -14.72 11.30
C THR A 15 5.98 -14.00 10.00
N ALA A 16 5.08 -14.01 9.02
CA ALA A 16 5.18 -13.17 7.84
C ALA A 16 5.06 -11.71 8.30
N MET A 17 6.21 -11.09 8.56
CA MET A 17 6.33 -9.73 9.06
C MET A 17 5.95 -8.78 7.92
N SER A 18 4.67 -8.37 7.91
CA SER A 18 4.16 -7.32 7.05
C SER A 18 4.88 -6.00 7.39
N LEU A 19 5.68 -5.49 6.46
CA LEU A 19 6.35 -4.21 6.61
C LEU A 19 5.56 -3.12 5.91
N ASP A 20 4.90 -2.35 6.77
CA ASP A 20 4.27 -1.07 6.53
C ASP A 20 5.20 -0.11 5.76
N SER A 21 4.70 0.40 4.64
CA SER A 21 5.40 1.37 3.79
C SER A 21 5.08 2.79 4.26
N THR A 22 5.63 3.18 5.41
CA THR A 22 5.47 4.54 5.93
C THR A 22 6.43 5.52 5.21
N LYS A 23 5.86 6.56 4.60
CA LYS A 23 6.56 7.61 3.85
C LYS A 23 7.18 8.63 4.82
N VAL A 24 8.50 8.61 5.00
CA VAL A 24 9.24 9.65 5.74
C VAL A 24 10.31 10.26 4.82
N GLY A 25 10.08 11.49 4.34
CA GLY A 25 11.11 12.28 3.64
C GLY A 25 11.45 11.86 2.20
N PRO A 26 12.55 12.40 1.61
CA PRO A 26 12.83 12.36 0.18
C PRO A 26 13.42 11.04 -0.32
N TYR A 27 13.43 9.99 0.50
CA TYR A 27 14.02 8.70 0.14
C TYR A 27 12.94 7.72 -0.32
N HIS A 28 12.99 7.30 -1.58
CA HIS A 28 12.34 6.06 -2.01
C HIS A 28 13.19 4.87 -1.57
N ARG A 29 12.93 4.28 -0.40
CA ARG A 29 13.44 2.93 -0.10
C ARG A 29 12.51 1.87 -0.71
N GLY A 30 12.51 1.78 -2.03
CA GLY A 30 11.99 0.59 -2.71
C GLY A 30 13.10 -0.44 -2.80
N MET A 31 13.00 -1.57 -2.10
CA MET A 31 13.82 -2.74 -2.44
C MET A 31 13.53 -3.09 -3.91
N ALA A 32 14.56 -3.44 -4.68
CA ALA A 32 14.38 -3.94 -6.04
C ALA A 32 13.50 -5.19 -5.99
N THR A 33 12.23 -5.05 -6.39
CA THR A 33 11.31 -6.18 -6.45
C THR A 33 11.74 -7.09 -7.58
N THR A 34 12.09 -8.33 -7.24
CA THR A 34 12.38 -9.39 -8.21
C THR A 34 11.18 -9.53 -9.14
N THR A 35 11.39 -9.26 -10.43
CA THR A 35 10.32 -9.32 -11.43
C THR A 35 10.49 -10.57 -12.27
N ILE A 36 9.45 -11.40 -12.34
CA ILE A 36 9.38 -12.53 -13.26
C ILE A 36 8.61 -12.07 -14.50
N LYS A 37 9.17 -12.34 -15.69
CA LYS A 37 8.47 -12.12 -16.96
C LYS A 37 7.60 -13.33 -17.26
N SER A 38 6.31 -13.11 -17.45
CA SER A 38 5.34 -14.15 -17.77
C SER A 38 4.53 -13.73 -19.00
N THR A 39 4.17 -14.69 -19.83
CA THR A 39 3.32 -14.50 -21.01
C THR A 39 1.94 -15.07 -20.71
N TYR A 40 0.90 -14.27 -20.87
CA TYR A 40 -0.49 -14.65 -20.61
C TYR A 40 -1.32 -14.54 -21.89
N SER A 41 -2.31 -15.42 -22.02
CA SER A 41 -3.39 -15.23 -22.99
C SER A 41 -4.57 -14.60 -22.26
N LEU A 42 -5.02 -13.43 -22.72
CA LEU A 42 -6.16 -12.71 -22.17
C LEU A 42 -7.24 -12.60 -23.23
N ASP A 43 -8.50 -12.58 -22.81
CA ASP A 43 -9.61 -12.34 -23.72
C ASP A 43 -9.58 -10.88 -24.25
N VAL A 44 -10.32 -10.64 -25.33
CA VAL A 44 -10.34 -9.35 -26.03
C VAL A 44 -10.87 -8.23 -25.14
N GLU A 45 -11.85 -8.52 -24.28
CA GLU A 45 -12.48 -7.53 -23.41
C GLU A 45 -11.52 -7.10 -22.29
N SER A 46 -10.81 -8.05 -21.69
CA SER A 46 -9.75 -7.78 -20.71
C SER A 46 -8.65 -6.88 -21.29
N VAL A 47 -8.19 -7.16 -22.51
CA VAL A 47 -7.15 -6.33 -23.15
C VAL A 47 -7.64 -4.91 -23.42
N ARG A 48 -8.88 -4.74 -23.89
CA ARG A 48 -9.50 -3.42 -24.12
C ARG A 48 -9.64 -2.62 -22.83
N THR A 49 -10.04 -3.29 -21.75
CA THR A 49 -10.16 -2.68 -20.42
C THR A 49 -8.79 -2.21 -19.92
N LEU A 50 -7.75 -3.04 -20.05
CA LEU A 50 -6.38 -2.67 -19.69
C LEU A 50 -5.87 -1.47 -20.51
N GLU A 51 -6.19 -1.39 -21.80
CA GLU A 51 -5.83 -0.26 -22.67
C GLU A 51 -6.50 1.05 -22.26
N ALA A 52 -7.79 1.01 -21.97
CA ALA A 52 -8.54 2.18 -21.52
C ALA A 52 -7.99 2.71 -20.19
N LEU A 53 -7.71 1.81 -19.24
CA LEU A 53 -7.12 2.17 -17.95
C LEU A 53 -5.69 2.71 -18.08
N ALA A 54 -4.86 2.07 -18.91
CA ALA A 54 -3.49 2.51 -19.18
C ALA A 54 -3.46 3.93 -19.75
N SER A 55 -4.37 4.22 -20.69
CA SER A 55 -4.52 5.54 -21.30
C SER A 55 -5.00 6.58 -20.27
N ARG A 56 -6.02 6.24 -19.49
CA ARG A 56 -6.59 7.14 -18.45
C ARG A 56 -5.58 7.47 -17.36
N TRP A 57 -4.78 6.49 -16.94
CA TRP A 57 -3.79 6.66 -15.87
C TRP A 57 -2.41 7.07 -16.37
N ARG A 58 -2.20 7.12 -17.70
CA ARG A 58 -0.91 7.40 -18.36
C ARG A 58 0.21 6.47 -17.88
N VAL A 59 -0.06 5.18 -17.79
CA VAL A 59 0.90 4.14 -17.42
C VAL A 59 0.89 2.97 -18.42
N SER A 60 1.82 2.02 -18.31
CA SER A 60 1.85 0.84 -19.18
C SER A 60 0.77 -0.18 -18.83
N LYS A 61 0.36 -1.01 -19.79
CA LYS A 61 -0.60 -2.12 -19.58
C LYS A 61 -0.15 -3.08 -18.47
N SER A 62 1.14 -3.42 -18.44
CA SER A 62 1.72 -4.26 -17.39
C SER A 62 1.63 -3.61 -16.00
N GLU A 63 1.70 -2.28 -15.91
CA GLU A 63 1.50 -1.58 -14.64
C GLU A 63 0.04 -1.58 -14.19
N VAL A 64 -0.90 -1.41 -15.12
CA VAL A 64 -2.33 -1.58 -14.83
C VAL A 64 -2.59 -3.00 -14.32
N LEU A 65 -2.07 -4.02 -15.00
CA LEU A 65 -2.22 -5.42 -14.59
C LEU A 65 -1.62 -5.66 -13.19
N ARG A 66 -0.42 -5.16 -12.91
CA ARG A 66 0.19 -5.25 -11.58
C ARG A 66 -0.66 -4.56 -10.51
N ARG A 67 -1.27 -3.41 -10.80
CA ARG A 67 -2.16 -2.71 -9.87
C ARG A 67 -3.45 -3.48 -9.65
N ALA A 68 -4.05 -4.05 -10.69
CA ALA A 68 -5.24 -4.89 -10.58
C ALA A 68 -4.99 -6.10 -9.67
N ILE A 69 -3.89 -6.83 -9.89
CA ILE A 69 -3.50 -7.98 -9.05
C ILE A 69 -3.29 -7.55 -7.59
N ARG A 70 -2.59 -6.43 -7.36
CA ARG A 70 -2.37 -5.91 -6.00
C ARG A 70 -3.65 -5.44 -5.32
N ALA A 71 -4.59 -4.85 -6.06
CA ALA A 71 -5.86 -4.42 -5.50
C ALA A 71 -6.68 -5.61 -5.01
N VAL A 72 -6.80 -6.67 -5.83
CA VAL A 72 -7.50 -7.90 -5.43
C VAL A 72 -6.82 -8.57 -4.23
N ALA A 73 -5.48 -8.69 -4.25
CA ALA A 73 -4.73 -9.26 -3.12
C ALA A 73 -4.88 -8.43 -1.84
N ALA A 74 -5.00 -7.09 -1.97
CA ALA A 74 -5.24 -6.21 -0.83
C ALA A 74 -6.67 -6.36 -0.29
N GLU A 75 -7.68 -6.51 -1.15
CA GLU A 75 -9.06 -6.80 -0.73
C GLU A 75 -9.16 -8.14 0.03
N GLU A 76 -8.41 -9.16 -0.39
CA GLU A 76 -8.31 -10.43 0.34
C GLU A 76 -7.61 -10.26 1.71
N ALA A 77 -6.57 -9.42 1.77
CA ALA A 77 -5.81 -9.15 3.00
C ALA A 77 -6.57 -8.23 3.99
N ASP A 78 -7.42 -7.34 3.51
CA ASP A 78 -8.24 -6.41 4.32
C ASP A 78 -9.31 -7.11 5.16
N THR A 79 -9.45 -8.44 5.03
CA THR A 79 -10.19 -9.26 6.00
C THR A 79 -9.57 -9.23 7.40
N VAL A 80 -8.33 -8.75 7.56
CA VAL A 80 -7.65 -8.58 8.85
C VAL A 80 -7.06 -7.17 8.99
N GLY A 81 -7.92 -6.19 9.32
CA GLY A 81 -7.52 -4.90 9.94
C GLY A 81 -6.38 -4.14 9.25
N GLY A 82 -6.56 -3.78 7.97
CA GLY A 82 -5.55 -3.07 7.18
C GLY A 82 -5.25 -1.62 7.63
N PRO A 83 -4.35 -0.92 6.93
CA PRO A 83 -3.91 0.44 7.29
C PRO A 83 -5.05 1.46 7.42
N LEU A 84 -6.12 1.29 6.65
CA LEU A 84 -7.30 2.14 6.74
C LEU A 84 -8.09 1.90 8.05
N ASP A 85 -8.23 0.64 8.46
CA ASP A 85 -8.85 0.28 9.73
C ASP A 85 -8.02 0.79 10.91
N ALA A 86 -6.69 0.66 10.84
CA ALA A 86 -5.79 1.25 11.84
C ALA A 86 -5.95 2.77 11.96
N LEU A 87 -6.08 3.48 10.84
CA LEU A 87 -6.35 4.93 10.82
C LEU A 87 -7.72 5.26 11.41
N GLN A 88 -8.77 4.49 11.07
CA GLN A 88 -10.12 4.69 11.60
C GLN A 88 -10.15 4.50 13.12
N ARG A 89 -9.45 3.49 13.64
CA ARG A 89 -9.32 3.23 15.08
C ARG A 89 -8.61 4.37 15.80
N LEU A 90 -7.55 4.92 15.21
CA LEU A 90 -6.87 6.11 15.75
C LEU A 90 -7.80 7.34 15.74
N GLN A 91 -8.53 7.56 14.65
CA GLN A 91 -9.48 8.68 14.58
C GLN A 91 -10.61 8.53 15.60
N ALA A 92 -11.08 7.30 15.86
CA ALA A 92 -12.06 7.03 16.89
C ALA A 92 -11.53 7.37 18.29
N SER A 93 -10.32 6.90 18.64
CA SER A 93 -9.75 7.18 19.97
C SER A 93 -9.55 8.68 20.22
N VAL A 94 -9.14 9.43 19.19
CA VAL A 94 -8.96 10.89 19.29
C VAL A 94 -10.30 11.62 19.43
N ARG A 95 -11.39 11.14 18.79
CA ARG A 95 -12.73 11.68 19.01
C ARG A 95 -13.25 11.39 20.41
N ASP A 96 -12.96 10.22 20.95
CA ASP A 96 -13.34 9.85 22.33
C ASP A 96 -12.68 10.77 23.36
N GLU A 97 -11.49 11.30 23.06
CA GLU A 97 -10.81 12.34 23.84
C GLU A 97 -11.43 13.75 23.65
N GLY A 98 -12.50 13.88 22.86
CA GLY A 98 -13.24 15.12 22.63
C GLY A 98 -12.66 16.02 21.54
N VAL A 99 -11.73 15.52 20.72
CA VAL A 99 -11.14 16.30 19.64
C VAL A 99 -12.08 16.35 18.43
N ASP A 100 -12.38 17.57 17.97
CA ASP A 100 -13.12 17.81 16.73
C ASP A 100 -12.19 17.67 15.51
N LEU A 101 -12.16 16.45 14.95
CA LEU A 101 -11.35 16.13 13.78
C LEU A 101 -11.78 16.87 12.51
N ASP A 102 -13.05 17.28 12.41
CA ASP A 102 -13.55 17.97 11.21
C ASP A 102 -13.03 19.41 11.19
N ARG A 103 -13.13 20.10 12.34
CA ARG A 103 -12.51 21.40 12.54
C ARG A 103 -11.01 21.37 12.32
N TRP A 104 -10.32 20.39 12.90
CA TRP A 104 -8.88 20.22 12.68
C TRP A 104 -8.53 20.04 11.19
N ALA A 105 -9.32 19.23 10.47
CA ALA A 105 -9.10 19.01 9.04
C ALA A 105 -9.36 20.29 8.21
N GLU A 106 -10.32 21.13 8.60
CA GLU A 106 -10.56 22.44 7.99
C GLU A 106 -9.40 23.41 8.21
N ASP A 107 -8.86 23.46 9.44
CA ASP A 107 -7.72 24.29 9.79
C ASP A 107 -6.49 23.91 8.94
N VAL A 108 -6.17 22.61 8.86
CA VAL A 108 -5.06 22.11 8.03
C VAL A 108 -5.26 22.43 6.54
N ARG A 109 -6.49 22.31 6.02
CA ARG A 109 -6.77 22.67 4.61
C ARG A 109 -6.61 24.16 4.36
N SER A 110 -7.02 24.99 5.31
CA SER A 110 -6.90 26.46 5.22
C SER A 110 -5.45 26.90 5.25
N GLU A 111 -4.64 26.32 6.14
CA GLU A 111 -3.19 26.54 6.20
C GLU A 111 -2.52 26.19 4.86
N ARG A 112 -2.80 25.02 4.30
CA ARG A 112 -2.24 24.60 3.00
C ARG A 112 -2.63 25.50 1.84
N ARG A 113 -3.87 26.01 1.83
CA ARG A 113 -4.32 26.98 0.82
C ARG A 113 -3.57 28.31 0.95
N ALA A 114 -3.38 28.80 2.17
CA ALA A 114 -2.63 30.02 2.44
C ALA A 114 -1.16 29.88 2.00
N THR A 115 -0.51 28.75 2.32
CA THR A 115 0.85 28.45 1.87
C THR A 115 0.96 28.39 0.35
N ARG A 116 -0.03 27.83 -0.33
CA ARG A 116 -0.06 27.75 -1.80
C ARG A 116 -0.33 29.11 -2.46
N ALA A 117 -1.17 29.95 -1.85
CA ALA A 117 -1.47 31.30 -2.36
C ALA A 117 -0.35 32.30 -2.05
N GLY A 118 0.44 32.04 -1.00
CA GLY A 118 1.59 32.84 -0.60
C GLY A 118 2.90 32.47 -1.29
N ASP A 119 2.89 31.57 -2.28
CA ASP A 119 4.05 31.27 -3.12
C ASP A 119 4.03 32.16 -4.37
N PRO A 120 4.84 33.23 -4.45
CA PRO A 120 4.91 34.13 -5.61
C PRO A 120 5.64 33.52 -6.82
N ARG A 121 5.93 32.21 -6.83
CA ARG A 121 6.62 31.50 -7.92
C ARG A 121 5.91 30.23 -8.42
N ALA A 122 4.58 30.16 -8.32
CA ALA A 122 3.77 29.16 -9.01
C ALA A 122 3.18 29.68 -10.33
#